data_AF-A0A7X6T554-F1
#
_entry.id   AF-A0A7X6T554-F1
#
_cell.length_a   1.000
_cell.length_b   1.000
_cell.length_c   1.000
_cell.angle_alpha   90.00
_cell.angle_beta   90.00
_cell.angle_gamma   90.00
#
_symmetry.space_group_name_H-M   'P 1'
#
loop_
_entity.id
_entity.type
_entity.pdbx_description
1 polymer ?
#
loop_
_entity_poly.entity_id
_entity_poly.type
_entity_poly.pdbx_seq_one_letter_code
_entity_poly.pdbx_strand_id
1 'polypeptide(L)'
;MDKVYESAAAALEGVVADGQTIGVGGFGLCGIPEALIAALRDSGVKDLTCVSNNAGVDGFGLGMLLETRQIKKMIASYVGENKEFERQYLAGELELEFNPQGTLAERLRAGGAGIPAFFTPAGVGTLVAEGKEEREFNGKRYIMETAIVPDVSLVKAQKADRSGNLVFRKTA
;
A
#
# COMPACT_ATOMS: atom_id res chain seq x y z
N MET A 1 -15.99 -20.24 12.57
CA MET A 1 -14.64 -20.29 11.98
C MET A 1 -13.75 -19.43 12.86
N ASP A 2 -12.70 -20.00 13.46
CA ASP A 2 -11.76 -19.23 14.27
C ASP A 2 -10.82 -18.46 13.34
N LYS A 3 -10.63 -17.17 13.59
CA LYS A 3 -9.80 -16.28 12.76
C LYS A 3 -8.52 -15.83 13.47
N VAL A 4 -8.28 -16.37 14.67
CA VAL A 4 -7.13 -16.03 15.51
C VAL A 4 -6.01 -17.01 15.23
N TYR A 5 -4.85 -16.48 14.87
CA TYR A 5 -3.61 -17.24 14.68
C TYR A 5 -2.66 -16.98 15.85
N GLU A 6 -1.83 -17.97 16.17
CA GLU A 6 -0.87 -17.90 17.28
C GLU A 6 0.31 -16.96 17.01
N SER A 7 0.61 -16.70 15.73
CA SER A 7 1.71 -15.83 15.32
C SER A 7 1.45 -15.19 13.96
N ALA A 8 2.20 -14.11 13.65
CA ALA A 8 2.16 -13.47 12.35
C ALA A 8 2.65 -14.41 11.23
N ALA A 9 3.66 -15.24 11.50
CA ALA A 9 4.16 -16.23 10.54
C ALA A 9 3.07 -17.25 10.18
N ALA A 10 2.41 -17.82 11.19
CA ALA A 10 1.30 -18.77 10.98
C ALA A 10 0.12 -18.14 10.23
N ALA A 11 -0.12 -16.83 10.42
CA ALA A 11 -1.18 -16.11 9.71
C ALA A 11 -0.87 -15.86 8.22
N LEU A 12 0.41 -15.84 7.83
CA LEU A 12 0.86 -15.60 6.45
C LEU A 12 1.22 -16.89 5.70
N GLU A 13 1.43 -18.00 6.40
CA GLU A 13 1.76 -19.29 5.83
C GLU A 13 0.68 -19.73 4.81
N GLY A 14 1.10 -20.00 3.57
CA GLY A 14 0.20 -20.39 2.48
C GLY A 14 -0.70 -19.27 1.95
N VAL A 15 -0.61 -18.05 2.49
CA VAL A 15 -1.35 -16.86 2.03
C VAL A 15 -0.49 -15.99 1.13
N VAL A 16 0.77 -15.78 1.51
CA VAL A 16 1.71 -14.92 0.77
C VAL A 16 2.48 -15.70 -0.28
N ALA A 17 2.70 -15.08 -1.44
CA ALA A 17 3.42 -15.66 -2.57
C ALA A 17 4.15 -14.60 -3.38
N ASP A 18 5.14 -15.02 -4.18
CA ASP A 18 5.86 -14.14 -5.09
C ASP A 18 4.90 -13.44 -6.07
N GLY A 19 5.20 -12.18 -6.41
CA GLY A 19 4.44 -11.41 -7.39
C GLY A 19 3.12 -10.82 -6.90
N GLN A 20 2.73 -11.05 -5.65
CA GLN A 20 1.46 -10.53 -5.10
C GLN A 20 1.47 -9.01 -4.90
N THR A 21 0.27 -8.44 -4.99
CA THR A 21 -0.01 -7.07 -4.55
C THR A 21 -0.39 -7.07 -3.07
N ILE A 22 0.43 -6.41 -2.24
CA ILE A 22 0.24 -6.34 -0.79
C ILE A 22 -0.16 -4.92 -0.38
N GLY A 23 -1.37 -4.78 0.17
CA GLY A 23 -1.83 -3.55 0.81
C GLY A 23 -1.30 -3.46 2.24
N VAL A 24 -0.69 -2.35 2.62
CA VAL A 24 -0.09 -2.20 3.96
C VAL A 24 -0.58 -0.91 4.61
N GLY A 25 -1.32 -1.07 5.70
CA GLY A 25 -1.83 0.05 6.49
C GLY A 25 -0.74 0.80 7.26
N GLY A 26 -1.05 2.03 7.65
CA GLY A 26 -0.20 2.91 8.44
C GLY A 26 0.12 4.24 7.74
N PHE A 27 0.61 5.20 8.52
CA PHE A 27 1.05 6.52 8.06
C PHE A 27 2.40 6.86 8.70
N GLY A 28 3.46 6.98 7.89
CA GLY A 28 4.83 6.96 8.39
C GLY A 28 5.08 5.67 9.19
N LEU A 29 5.34 5.81 10.49
CA LEU A 29 5.50 4.70 11.44
C LEU A 29 4.29 4.50 12.37
N CYS A 30 3.21 5.26 12.17
CA CYS A 30 2.02 5.19 13.01
C CYS A 30 1.03 4.15 12.46
N GLY A 31 0.64 3.18 13.31
CA GLY A 31 -0.31 2.13 12.97
C GLY A 31 0.13 1.19 11.85
N ILE A 32 1.44 0.97 11.73
CA ILE A 32 1.96 -0.06 10.84
C ILE A 32 1.84 -1.46 11.48
N PRO A 33 1.56 -2.51 10.69
CA PRO A 33 1.47 -3.88 11.19
C PRO A 33 2.86 -4.54 11.34
N GLU A 34 3.68 -4.02 12.27
CA GLU A 34 5.11 -4.38 12.45
C GLU A 34 5.39 -5.89 12.44
N ALA A 35 4.62 -6.68 13.21
CA ALA A 35 4.81 -8.12 13.29
C ALA A 35 4.51 -8.85 11.97
N LEU A 36 3.49 -8.39 11.22
CA LEU A 36 3.15 -8.96 9.92
C LEU A 36 4.18 -8.55 8.85
N ILE A 37 4.70 -7.32 8.92
CA ILE A 37 5.78 -6.86 8.04
C ILE A 37 7.06 -7.68 8.27
N ALA A 38 7.43 -7.93 9.53
CA ALA A 38 8.56 -8.79 9.87
C ALA A 38 8.36 -10.22 9.35
N ALA A 39 7.18 -10.81 9.57
CA ALA A 39 6.86 -12.14 9.06
C ALA A 39 6.88 -12.21 7.52
N LEU A 40 6.39 -11.17 6.83
CA LEU A 40 6.46 -11.09 5.37
C LEU A 40 7.92 -10.99 4.89
N ARG A 41 8.77 -10.19 5.56
CA ARG A 41 10.21 -10.14 5.28
C ARG A 41 10.85 -11.52 5.45
N ASP A 42 10.57 -12.19 6.57
CA ASP A 42 11.15 -13.50 6.90
C ASP A 42 10.65 -14.63 5.98
N SER A 43 9.46 -14.49 5.39
CA SER A 43 8.94 -15.45 4.39
C SER A 43 9.78 -15.49 3.11
N GLY A 44 10.54 -14.43 2.83
CA GLY A 44 11.44 -14.36 1.68
C GLY A 44 10.77 -14.21 0.32
N VAL A 45 9.43 -14.07 0.25
CA VAL A 45 8.70 -13.86 -1.01
C VAL A 45 9.14 -12.57 -1.70
N LYS A 46 9.19 -12.58 -3.03
CA LYS A 46 9.77 -11.50 -3.85
C LYS A 46 8.80 -11.00 -4.92
N ASP A 47 9.27 -10.03 -5.69
CA ASP A 47 8.54 -9.41 -6.79
C ASP A 47 7.22 -8.76 -6.37
N LEU A 48 7.13 -8.33 -5.11
CA LEU A 48 5.91 -7.77 -4.54
C LEU A 48 5.59 -6.40 -5.13
N THR A 49 4.30 -6.14 -5.33
CA THR A 49 3.77 -4.79 -5.50
C THR A 49 3.18 -4.32 -4.19
N CYS A 50 3.82 -3.37 -3.51
CA CYS A 50 3.34 -2.86 -2.22
C CYS A 50 2.54 -1.57 -2.41
N VAL A 51 1.36 -1.51 -1.79
CA VAL A 51 0.46 -0.34 -1.80
C VAL A 51 0.38 0.21 -0.39
N SER A 52 0.95 1.38 -0.16
CA SER A 52 0.93 2.02 1.15
C SER A 52 1.15 3.53 1.03
N ASN A 53 0.75 4.29 2.05
CA ASN A 53 0.95 5.73 2.05
C ASN A 53 2.44 6.10 1.90
N ASN A 54 3.30 5.36 2.61
CA ASN A 54 4.76 5.49 2.68
C ASN A 54 5.44 4.11 2.73
N ALA A 55 6.76 4.07 2.61
CA ALA A 55 7.55 2.86 2.81
C ALA A 55 8.13 2.70 4.23
N GLY A 56 7.76 3.55 5.19
CA GLY A 56 8.45 3.62 6.49
C GLY A 56 9.85 4.21 6.32
N VAL A 57 10.80 3.76 7.15
CA VAL A 57 12.19 4.25 7.17
C VAL A 57 13.17 3.09 6.98
N ASP A 58 14.45 3.38 6.77
CA ASP A 58 15.49 2.35 6.71
C ASP A 58 15.45 1.47 8.00
N GLY A 59 15.46 0.14 7.83
CA GLY A 59 15.38 -0.83 8.92
C GLY A 59 14.02 -1.00 9.61
N PHE A 60 12.97 -0.25 9.26
CA PHE A 60 11.67 -0.34 9.96
C PHE A 60 10.44 -0.04 9.08
N GLY A 61 9.37 -0.81 9.26
CA GLY A 61 8.23 -0.81 8.34
C GLY A 61 8.60 -1.46 7.01
N LEU A 62 8.07 -0.95 5.89
CA LEU A 62 8.36 -1.55 4.56
C LEU A 62 9.82 -1.38 4.11
N GLY A 63 10.59 -0.48 4.75
CA GLY A 63 12.04 -0.36 4.52
C GLY A 63 12.79 -1.68 4.75
N MET A 64 12.31 -2.52 5.68
CA MET A 64 12.86 -3.86 5.91
C MET A 64 12.80 -4.76 4.67
N LEU A 65 11.77 -4.60 3.81
CA LEU A 65 11.58 -5.39 2.60
C LEU A 65 12.32 -4.79 1.39
N LEU A 66 12.63 -3.49 1.44
CA LEU A 66 13.50 -2.85 0.44
C LEU A 66 14.94 -3.36 0.61
N GLU A 67 15.43 -3.46 1.84
CA GLU A 67 16.78 -3.99 2.15
C GLU A 67 16.97 -5.43 1.63
N THR A 68 15.93 -6.25 1.70
CA THR A 68 15.94 -7.64 1.21
C THR A 68 15.56 -7.78 -0.27
N ARG A 69 15.28 -6.66 -0.96
CA ARG A 69 14.84 -6.59 -2.37
C ARG A 69 13.61 -7.47 -2.66
N GLN A 70 12.65 -7.47 -1.74
CA GLN A 70 11.38 -8.19 -1.92
C GLN A 70 10.33 -7.37 -2.67
N ILE A 71 10.46 -6.04 -2.68
CA ILE A 71 9.53 -5.14 -3.35
C ILE A 71 10.06 -4.78 -4.74
N LYS A 72 9.31 -5.13 -5.77
CA LYS A 72 9.57 -4.73 -7.16
C LYS A 72 8.92 -3.40 -7.50
N LYS A 73 7.70 -3.17 -6.98
CA LYS A 73 6.92 -1.96 -7.25
C LYS A 73 6.31 -1.39 -5.99
N MET A 74 6.36 -0.07 -5.84
CA MET A 74 5.67 0.69 -4.81
C MET A 74 4.60 1.58 -5.43
N ILE A 75 3.38 1.48 -4.91
CA ILE A 75 2.29 2.43 -5.18
C ILE A 75 2.11 3.25 -3.90
N ALA A 76 2.59 4.50 -3.93
CA ALA A 76 2.70 5.33 -2.74
C ALA A 76 2.42 6.82 -2.99
N SER A 77 2.17 7.55 -1.91
CA SER A 77 1.91 9.00 -1.97
C SER A 77 3.06 9.87 -1.50
N TYR A 78 4.00 9.29 -0.76
CA TYR A 78 5.17 9.99 -0.27
C TYR A 78 6.28 9.01 0.07
N VAL A 79 7.50 9.32 -0.39
CA VAL A 79 8.68 8.45 -0.29
C VAL A 79 9.64 8.87 0.83
N GLY A 80 9.62 10.15 1.22
CA GLY A 80 10.68 10.75 2.03
C GLY A 80 11.00 10.00 3.34
N GLU A 81 12.23 10.18 3.81
CA GLU A 81 12.82 9.55 5.01
C GLU A 81 13.27 8.08 4.85
N ASN A 82 13.41 7.57 3.62
CA ASN A 82 13.97 6.26 3.34
C ASN A 82 15.05 6.34 2.24
N LYS A 83 16.33 6.23 2.63
CA LYS A 83 17.45 6.40 1.69
C LYS A 83 17.55 5.24 0.72
N GLU A 84 17.29 4.01 1.18
CA GLU A 84 17.33 2.84 0.31
C GLU A 84 16.23 2.88 -0.76
N PHE A 85 15.04 3.39 -0.41
CA PHE A 85 13.99 3.65 -1.40
C PHE A 85 14.49 4.60 -2.49
N GLU A 86 14.97 5.79 -2.09
CA GLU A 86 15.44 6.80 -3.03
C GLU A 86 16.56 6.25 -3.92
N ARG A 87 17.51 5.52 -3.32
CA ARG A 87 18.61 4.87 -4.05
C ARG A 87 18.09 3.86 -5.08
N GLN A 88 17.20 2.94 -4.69
CA GLN A 88 16.66 1.91 -5.58
C GLN A 88 15.82 2.51 -6.71
N TYR A 89 15.01 3.54 -6.41
CA TYR A 89 14.23 4.24 -7.43
C TYR A 89 15.13 4.95 -8.46
N LEU A 90 16.13 5.71 -8.00
CA LEU A 90 17.08 6.39 -8.90
C LEU A 90 17.95 5.42 -9.71
N ALA A 91 18.23 4.23 -9.16
CA ALA A 91 18.94 3.15 -9.85
C ALA A 91 18.06 2.35 -10.83
N GLY A 92 16.74 2.56 -10.83
CA GLY A 92 15.78 1.76 -11.62
C GLY A 92 15.59 0.34 -11.09
N GLU A 93 15.99 0.05 -9.85
CA GLU A 93 15.79 -1.23 -9.16
C GLU A 93 14.36 -1.37 -8.63
N LEU A 94 13.70 -0.24 -8.31
CA LEU A 94 12.35 -0.17 -7.75
C LEU A 94 11.44 0.67 -8.66
N GLU A 95 10.34 0.07 -9.11
CA GLU A 95 9.28 0.80 -9.81
C GLU A 95 8.45 1.62 -8.81
N LEU A 96 8.18 2.90 -9.13
CA LEU A 96 7.32 3.76 -8.31
C LEU A 96 6.14 4.26 -9.14
N GLU A 97 4.93 4.03 -8.63
CA GLU A 97 3.71 4.67 -9.10
C GLU A 97 3.26 5.71 -8.07
N PHE A 98 3.57 6.98 -8.36
CA PHE A 98 3.25 8.08 -7.46
C PHE A 98 1.78 8.47 -7.54
N ASN A 99 1.11 8.52 -6.40
CA ASN A 99 -0.32 8.82 -6.28
C ASN A 99 -0.58 9.94 -5.28
N PRO A 100 -1.35 10.99 -5.62
CA PRO A 100 -1.86 11.92 -4.61
C PRO A 100 -2.54 11.16 -3.49
N GLN A 101 -2.29 11.53 -2.22
CA GLN A 101 -2.76 10.75 -1.07
C GLN A 101 -4.28 10.49 -1.09
N GLY A 102 -5.08 11.51 -1.39
CA GLY A 102 -6.53 11.36 -1.51
C GLY A 102 -6.95 10.42 -2.63
N THR A 103 -6.23 10.44 -3.76
CA THR A 103 -6.42 9.49 -4.86
C THR A 103 -6.09 8.07 -4.43
N LEU A 104 -4.93 7.84 -3.78
CA LEU A 104 -4.53 6.50 -3.29
C LEU A 104 -5.59 5.91 -2.35
N ALA A 105 -6.08 6.71 -1.40
CA ALA A 105 -7.14 6.31 -0.48
C ALA A 105 -8.44 5.96 -1.23
N GLU A 106 -8.87 6.80 -2.18
CA GLU A 106 -10.10 6.55 -2.94
C GLU A 106 -9.96 5.37 -3.90
N ARG A 107 -8.78 5.10 -4.46
CA ARG A 107 -8.53 3.90 -5.29
C ARG A 107 -8.69 2.61 -4.48
N LEU A 108 -8.20 2.56 -3.25
CA LEU A 108 -8.41 1.43 -2.33
C LEU A 108 -9.88 1.32 -1.92
N ARG A 109 -10.52 2.44 -1.57
CA ARG A 109 -11.95 2.46 -1.21
C ARG A 109 -12.83 1.99 -2.37
N ALA A 110 -12.55 2.44 -3.59
CA ALA A 110 -13.25 2.05 -4.81
C ALA A 110 -13.12 0.54 -5.06
N GLY A 111 -11.92 -0.02 -4.91
CA GLY A 111 -11.68 -1.46 -5.01
C GLY A 111 -12.52 -2.26 -4.01
N GLY A 112 -12.49 -1.87 -2.73
CA GLY A 112 -13.31 -2.52 -1.69
C GLY A 112 -14.83 -2.35 -1.88
N ALA A 113 -15.25 -1.32 -2.62
CA ALA A 113 -16.66 -1.04 -2.91
C ALA A 113 -17.14 -1.59 -4.27
N GLY A 114 -16.28 -2.26 -5.04
CA GLY A 114 -16.62 -2.77 -6.37
C GLY A 114 -16.79 -1.70 -7.44
N ILE A 115 -16.19 -0.51 -7.25
CA ILE A 115 -16.21 0.59 -8.22
C ILE A 115 -14.93 0.50 -9.05
N PRO A 116 -14.99 0.20 -10.36
CA PRO A 116 -13.79 -0.07 -11.16
C PRO A 116 -12.96 1.19 -11.46
N ALA A 117 -13.61 2.35 -11.57
CA ALA A 117 -12.96 3.63 -11.83
C ALA A 117 -13.79 4.80 -11.33
N PHE A 118 -13.13 5.94 -11.06
CA PHE A 118 -13.74 7.20 -10.66
C PHE A 118 -12.97 8.38 -11.25
N PHE A 119 -13.61 9.56 -11.29
CA PHE A 119 -12.98 10.80 -11.76
C PHE A 119 -12.62 11.72 -10.59
N THR A 120 -11.41 12.30 -10.61
CA THR A 120 -10.91 13.22 -9.59
C THR A 120 -10.20 14.42 -10.22
N PRO A 121 -10.29 15.63 -9.62
CA PRO A 121 -9.52 16.79 -10.10
C PRO A 121 -8.06 16.74 -9.62
N ALA A 122 -7.74 15.86 -8.66
CA ALA A 122 -6.40 15.76 -8.08
C ALA A 122 -5.39 15.24 -9.13
N GLY A 123 -4.38 16.06 -9.46
CA GLY A 123 -3.32 15.71 -10.41
C GLY A 123 -3.54 16.25 -11.84
N VAL A 124 -4.71 16.81 -12.15
CA VAL A 124 -4.98 17.47 -13.44
C VAL A 124 -3.92 18.52 -13.75
N GLY A 125 -3.34 18.45 -14.95
CA GLY A 125 -2.28 19.37 -15.40
C GLY A 125 -0.90 19.12 -14.79
N THR A 126 -0.69 17.98 -14.15
CA THR A 126 0.62 17.53 -13.62
C THR A 126 1.03 16.20 -14.24
N LEU A 127 2.25 15.72 -13.97
CA LEU A 127 2.73 14.41 -14.43
C LEU A 127 1.81 13.25 -14.01
N VAL A 128 1.06 13.38 -12.91
CA VAL A 128 0.09 12.36 -12.44
C VAL A 128 -1.03 12.12 -13.46
N ALA A 129 -1.35 13.11 -14.31
CA ALA A 129 -2.41 13.01 -15.31
C ALA A 129 -1.95 12.35 -16.63
N GLU A 130 -0.65 12.16 -16.84
CA GLU A 130 -0.13 11.63 -18.10
C GLU A 130 -0.64 10.21 -18.36
N GLY A 131 -1.15 9.99 -19.59
CA GLY A 131 -1.70 8.69 -20.01
C GLY A 131 -3.08 8.34 -19.43
N LYS A 132 -3.69 9.21 -18.61
CA LYS A 132 -5.03 8.99 -18.05
C LYS A 132 -6.12 9.62 -18.90
N GLU A 133 -7.30 9.02 -18.87
CA GLU A 133 -8.49 9.60 -19.51
C GLU A 133 -8.89 10.89 -18.77
N GLU A 134 -9.14 11.97 -19.51
CA GLU A 134 -9.60 13.24 -18.96
C GLU A 134 -11.03 13.53 -19.43
N ARG A 135 -11.88 14.00 -18.51
CA ARG A 135 -13.25 14.45 -18.80
C ARG A 135 -13.54 15.78 -18.13
N GLU A 136 -14.44 16.55 -18.75
CA GLU A 136 -14.97 17.77 -18.15
C GLU A 136 -16.34 17.51 -17.52
N PHE A 137 -16.52 17.97 -16.28
CA PHE A 137 -17.79 18.02 -15.59
C PHE A 137 -18.01 19.43 -15.05
N ASN A 138 -19.11 20.08 -15.46
CA ASN A 138 -19.50 21.41 -14.99
C ASN A 138 -18.38 22.48 -15.15
N GLY A 139 -17.70 22.51 -16.31
CA GLY A 139 -16.62 23.47 -16.58
C GLY A 139 -15.30 23.20 -15.85
N LYS A 140 -15.15 22.02 -15.22
CA LYS A 140 -13.93 21.60 -14.53
C LYS A 140 -13.43 20.28 -15.09
N ARG A 141 -12.11 20.16 -15.21
CA ARG A 141 -11.43 18.97 -15.75
C ARG A 141 -11.12 17.98 -14.63
N TYR A 142 -11.21 16.70 -14.95
CA TYR A 142 -10.99 15.57 -14.04
C TYR A 142 -10.27 14.45 -14.79
N ILE A 143 -9.40 13.71 -14.09
CA ILE A 143 -8.76 12.51 -14.61
C ILE A 143 -9.42 11.25 -14.06
N MET A 144 -9.48 10.20 -14.87
CA MET A 144 -9.95 8.88 -14.47
C MET A 144 -8.86 8.13 -13.72
N GLU A 145 -9.21 7.62 -12.54
CA GLU A 145 -8.38 6.74 -11.73
C GLU A 145 -9.06 5.38 -11.59
N THR A 146 -8.27 4.31 -11.58
CA THR A 146 -8.77 2.94 -11.45
C THR A 146 -8.65 2.42 -10.03
N ALA A 147 -9.55 1.54 -9.63
CA ALA A 147 -9.48 0.90 -8.33
C ALA A 147 -8.18 0.08 -8.13
N ILE A 148 -7.76 -0.03 -6.88
CA ILE A 148 -6.70 -0.94 -6.45
C ILE A 148 -7.34 -2.02 -5.57
N VAL A 149 -7.07 -3.28 -5.89
CA VAL A 149 -7.50 -4.44 -5.10
C VAL A 149 -6.26 -5.26 -4.77
N PRO A 150 -5.70 -5.15 -3.56
CA PRO A 150 -4.58 -5.99 -3.13
C PRO A 150 -5.01 -7.45 -2.98
N ASP A 151 -4.10 -8.38 -3.27
CA ASP A 151 -4.30 -9.82 -3.02
C ASP A 151 -4.34 -10.10 -1.52
N VAL A 152 -3.48 -9.42 -0.75
CA VAL A 152 -3.39 -9.53 0.71
C VAL A 152 -3.30 -8.13 1.32
N SER A 153 -3.97 -7.91 2.45
CA SER A 153 -3.90 -6.65 3.20
C SER A 153 -3.39 -6.87 4.62
N LEU A 154 -2.30 -6.18 4.98
CA LEU A 154 -1.74 -6.16 6.32
C LEU A 154 -2.21 -4.90 7.04
N VAL A 155 -2.93 -5.05 8.14
CA VAL A 155 -3.50 -3.93 8.91
C VAL A 155 -3.20 -4.05 10.40
N LYS A 156 -3.06 -2.90 11.07
CA LYS A 156 -2.91 -2.81 12.52
C LYS A 156 -4.19 -2.24 13.11
N ALA A 157 -4.70 -2.88 14.16
CA ALA A 157 -5.81 -2.36 14.96
C ALA A 157 -5.39 -2.29 16.44
N GLN A 158 -6.10 -1.48 17.22
CA GLN A 158 -5.95 -1.42 18.67
C GLN A 158 -6.58 -2.65 19.35
N LYS A 159 -7.74 -3.06 18.88
CA LYS A 159 -8.47 -4.22 19.38
C LYS A 159 -9.11 -4.98 18.21
N ALA A 160 -9.18 -6.29 18.35
CA ALA A 160 -9.93 -7.17 17.48
C ALA A 160 -10.73 -8.16 18.33
N ASP A 161 -11.94 -8.51 17.91
CA ASP A 161 -12.65 -9.67 18.47
C ASP A 161 -12.38 -10.94 17.64
N ARG A 162 -12.89 -12.09 18.09
CA ARG A 162 -12.69 -13.38 17.40
C ARG A 162 -13.39 -13.47 16.03
N SER A 163 -14.36 -12.59 15.77
CA SER A 163 -15.06 -12.50 14.49
C SER A 163 -14.30 -11.64 13.47
N GLY A 164 -13.32 -10.85 13.93
CA GLY A 164 -12.52 -9.94 13.13
C GLY A 164 -13.05 -8.50 13.11
N ASN A 165 -13.94 -8.12 14.02
CA ASN A 165 -14.32 -6.71 14.17
C ASN A 165 -13.16 -5.93 14.78
N LEU A 166 -12.82 -4.78 14.20
CA LEU A 166 -11.63 -4.00 14.54
C LEU A 166 -11.99 -2.65 15.17
N VAL A 167 -11.16 -2.20 16.12
CA VAL A 167 -11.18 -0.84 16.67
C VAL A 167 -9.79 -0.23 16.54
N PHE A 168 -9.71 0.99 16.00
CA PHE A 168 -8.48 1.79 15.82
C PHE A 168 -8.40 2.90 16.87
N ARG A 169 -7.24 3.56 17.05
CA ARG A 169 -7.05 4.56 18.12
C ARG A 169 -6.29 5.80 17.67
N LYS A 170 -6.99 6.94 17.73
CA LYS A 170 -6.48 8.26 17.33
C LYS A 170 -6.29 8.29 15.81
N THR A 171 -5.07 8.50 15.34
CA THR A 171 -4.72 8.68 13.93
C THR A 171 -4.37 7.36 13.23
N ALA A 172 -4.34 6.23 13.96
CA ALA A 172 -4.09 4.92 13.38
C ALA A 172 -4.59 3.76 14.27
#